data_AF-A0A9W6T7S7-F1
#
_entry.id   AF-A0A9W6T7S7-F1
#
_cell.length_a   1.000
_cell.length_b   1.000
_cell.length_c   1.000
_cell.angle_alpha   90.00
_cell.angle_beta   90.00
_cell.angle_gamma   90.00
#
_symmetry.space_group_name_H-M   'P 1'
#
loop_
_entity.id
_entity.type
_entity.pdbx_description
1 polymer ?
#
loop_
_entity_poly.entity_id
_entity_poly.type
_entity_poly.pdbx_seq_one_letter_code
_entity_poly.pdbx_strand_id
1 'polypeptide(L)'
;MVLQSSAGARFRQRKISVKQTLQVWKQKDLPDLDTEDQQRELQQIETGVEKGEEEEEHLQKVINAAQAKFSGNPNKKVEQVYIPTPDASKVWPESAKYYTSKFIEPASYIKFSATVEDTVGCPYCLDEVDEEFLAKLNKELPNKVPKCTESEFELVAYRFETVINEKQPFITVDPSQILKYEEIRDIALVPDKNDPLDLERTLAKQLGISNFKTLLDAKPSDGREPKPLKDLFQLYGAKIYDHWKKRRLERNGKPVFPALRYEDPSQKDNDNDPMLIIWFSCVLKEN
;
A
#
# COMPACT_ATOMS: atom_id res chain seq x y z
N MET A 1 -1.55 63.56 34.88
CA MET A 1 -1.41 63.87 33.43
C MET A 1 0.01 64.36 33.24
N VAL A 2 0.89 63.73 32.46
CA VAL A 2 0.75 63.31 31.07
C VAL A 2 1.52 62.00 30.84
N LEU A 3 0.89 61.03 30.18
CA LEU A 3 1.50 59.77 29.75
C LEU A 3 2.45 60.00 28.56
N GLN A 4 3.68 59.50 28.63
CA GLN A 4 4.55 59.39 27.46
C GLN A 4 3.99 58.28 26.55
N SER A 5 3.63 58.65 25.33
CA SER A 5 3.14 57.74 24.31
C SER A 5 4.23 56.74 23.92
N SER A 6 3.93 55.45 24.09
CA SER A 6 4.68 54.36 23.49
C SER A 6 4.59 54.50 21.96
N ALA A 7 5.70 54.88 21.34
CA ALA A 7 5.81 54.89 19.89
C ALA A 7 5.61 53.45 19.38
N GLY A 8 4.45 53.18 18.77
CA GLY A 8 4.21 51.94 18.06
C GLY A 8 5.28 51.76 17.00
N ALA A 9 6.15 50.77 17.18
CA ALA A 9 7.17 50.39 16.22
C ALA A 9 6.47 49.84 14.98
N ARG A 10 6.05 50.72 14.07
CA ARG A 10 5.65 50.34 12.72
C ARG A 10 6.85 49.65 12.08
N PHE A 11 6.75 48.35 11.86
CA PHE A 11 7.67 47.57 11.05
C PHE A 11 7.63 48.10 9.62
N ARG A 12 8.43 49.14 9.35
CA ARG A 12 8.52 49.75 8.02
C ARG A 12 9.37 48.80 7.18
N GLN A 13 8.75 48.06 6.27
CA GLN A 13 9.45 47.29 5.25
C GLN A 13 10.38 48.25 4.49
N ARG A 14 11.68 48.21 4.83
CA ARG A 14 12.69 48.98 4.10
C ARG A 14 12.87 48.31 2.74
N LYS A 15 12.89 49.10 1.67
CA LYS A 15 13.23 48.58 0.33
C LYS A 15 14.57 47.86 0.42
N ILE A 16 14.60 46.64 -0.10
CA ILE A 16 15.77 45.77 -0.08
C ILE A 16 16.95 46.45 -0.79
N SER A 17 18.12 46.43 -0.15
CA SER A 17 19.33 47.04 -0.72
C SER A 17 19.98 46.07 -1.71
N VAL A 18 20.30 46.53 -2.92
CA VAL A 18 20.95 45.72 -3.96
C VAL A 18 22.36 45.25 -3.55
N LYS A 19 22.96 45.87 -2.54
CA LYS A 19 24.28 45.50 -1.99
C LYS A 19 24.22 44.52 -0.82
N GLN A 20 23.04 44.26 -0.26
CA GLN A 20 22.89 43.36 0.87
C GLN A 20 22.68 41.93 0.37
N THR A 21 23.58 41.02 0.73
CA THR A 21 23.40 39.59 0.43
C THR A 21 22.24 39.03 1.24
N LEU A 22 21.38 38.25 0.58
CA LEU A 22 20.26 37.59 1.24
C LEU A 22 20.67 36.18 1.65
N GLN A 23 20.22 35.78 2.85
CA GLN A 23 20.32 34.39 3.27
C GLN A 23 19.35 33.56 2.44
N VAL A 24 19.88 32.52 1.79
CA VAL A 24 19.07 31.50 1.12
C VAL A 24 18.69 30.48 2.19
N TRP A 25 17.43 30.53 2.61
CA TRP A 25 16.86 29.55 3.53
C TRP A 25 16.44 28.30 2.74
N LYS A 26 16.74 27.11 3.26
CA LYS A 26 16.13 25.88 2.75
C LYS A 26 14.79 25.68 3.45
N GLN A 27 13.89 24.91 2.84
CA GLN A 27 12.55 24.70 3.39
C GLN A 27 12.57 24.10 4.81
N LYS A 28 13.57 23.25 5.12
CA LYS A 28 13.80 22.72 6.48
C LYS A 28 14.21 23.77 7.53
N ASP A 29 14.71 24.92 7.07
CA ASP A 29 15.17 26.00 7.94
C ASP A 29 14.03 27.00 8.21
N LEU A 30 12.86 26.80 7.57
CA LEU A 30 11.65 27.58 7.82
C LEU A 30 10.84 26.92 8.93
N PRO A 31 10.28 27.70 9.88
CA PRO A 31 9.33 27.16 10.85
C PRO A 31 8.11 26.60 10.12
N ASP A 32 7.60 25.47 10.61
CA ASP A 32 6.41 24.83 10.07
C ASP A 32 5.20 25.74 10.31
N LEU A 33 4.59 26.23 9.23
CA LEU A 33 3.47 27.16 9.29
C LEU A 33 2.12 26.43 9.27
N ASP A 34 2.11 25.10 9.13
CA ASP A 34 0.90 24.27 9.10
C ASP A 34 0.32 24.00 10.49
N THR A 35 0.82 24.67 11.54
CA THR A 35 0.16 24.64 12.85
C THR A 35 -1.05 25.57 12.80
N GLU A 36 -2.20 25.05 12.36
CA GLU A 36 -3.53 25.65 12.52
C GLU A 36 -3.97 25.84 13.99
N ASP A 37 -3.03 25.80 14.94
CA ASP A 37 -3.25 25.81 16.40
C ASP A 37 -3.61 27.20 16.98
N GLN A 38 -4.14 28.12 16.18
CA GLN A 38 -4.61 29.42 16.70
C GLN A 38 -6.06 29.77 16.38
N GLN A 39 -6.85 28.87 15.78
CA GLN A 39 -8.27 29.11 15.55
C GLN A 39 -9.15 27.90 15.87
N ARG A 40 -9.40 27.68 17.18
CA ARG A 40 -10.70 27.26 17.71
C ARG A 40 -10.71 27.35 19.24
N GLU A 41 -10.98 28.56 19.74
CA GLU A 41 -11.72 28.72 21.00
C GLU A 41 -13.10 28.07 20.81
N LEU A 42 -13.25 26.80 21.22
CA LEU A 42 -14.54 26.18 21.43
C LEU A 42 -14.70 25.94 22.93
N GLN A 43 -15.28 26.93 23.60
CA GLN A 43 -15.99 26.70 24.85
C GLN A 43 -17.20 25.82 24.57
N GLN A 44 -17.21 24.59 25.09
CA GLN A 44 -18.34 23.77 25.58
C GLN A 44 -17.82 22.32 25.75
N ILE A 45 -18.02 21.52 26.79
CA ILE A 45 -18.57 21.53 28.17
C ILE A 45 -18.02 20.21 28.78
N GLU A 46 -17.82 20.19 30.11
CA GLU A 46 -17.74 19.06 31.07
C GLU A 46 -16.92 17.79 30.71
N THR A 47 -16.18 17.29 31.71
CA THR A 47 -15.32 16.07 31.75
C THR A 47 -14.06 16.00 30.88
N GLY A 48 -13.97 16.64 29.71
CA GLY A 48 -12.73 16.59 28.90
C GLY A 48 -12.36 15.19 28.40
N VAL A 49 -13.35 14.30 28.34
CA VAL A 49 -13.29 12.92 27.83
C VAL A 49 -14.37 12.82 26.75
N GLU A 50 -14.08 12.18 25.62
CA GLU A 50 -15.09 12.02 24.58
C GLU A 50 -16.20 11.06 25.05
N LYS A 51 -17.47 11.33 24.71
CA LYS A 51 -18.62 10.56 25.20
C LYS A 51 -18.53 9.05 24.93
N GLY A 52 -17.88 8.63 23.85
CA GLY A 52 -17.63 7.22 23.55
C GLY A 52 -16.55 6.59 24.43
N GLU A 53 -15.56 7.38 24.86
CA GLU A 53 -14.50 6.93 25.78
C GLU A 53 -15.04 6.73 27.20
N GLU A 54 -16.09 7.46 27.61
CA GLU A 54 -16.73 7.31 28.92
C GLU A 54 -17.26 5.88 29.19
N GLU A 55 -17.52 5.10 28.14
CA GLU A 55 -17.97 3.70 28.22
C GLU A 55 -16.80 2.69 28.31
N GLU A 56 -15.55 3.11 28.09
CA GLU A 56 -14.42 2.19 28.11
C GLU A 56 -14.14 1.64 29.52
N GLU A 57 -14.12 0.31 29.63
CA GLU A 57 -13.98 -0.35 30.92
C GLU A 57 -12.67 0.00 31.65
N HIS A 58 -11.56 0.11 30.91
CA HIS A 58 -10.26 0.42 31.51
C HIS A 58 -10.20 1.86 31.99
N LEU A 59 -10.81 2.79 31.25
CA LEU A 59 -10.92 4.19 31.66
C LEU A 59 -11.80 4.33 32.91
N GLN A 60 -12.98 3.68 32.93
CA GLN A 60 -13.86 3.67 34.09
C GLN A 60 -13.17 3.07 35.33
N LYS A 61 -12.45 1.96 35.18
CA LYS A 61 -11.72 1.32 36.29
C LYS A 61 -10.62 2.25 36.84
N VAL A 62 -9.92 3.01 35.97
CA VAL A 62 -8.91 4.01 36.38
C VAL A 62 -9.55 5.22 37.07
N ILE A 63 -10.64 5.77 36.52
CA ILE A 63 -11.37 6.90 37.11
C ILE A 63 -11.93 6.52 38.48
N ASN A 64 -12.59 5.35 38.60
CA ASN A 64 -13.14 4.85 39.85
C ASN A 64 -12.04 4.63 40.90
N ALA A 65 -10.88 4.09 40.49
CA ALA A 65 -9.72 3.93 41.37
C ALA A 65 -9.11 5.29 41.80
N ALA A 66 -9.13 6.31 40.93
CA ALA A 66 -8.66 7.66 41.25
C ALA A 66 -9.62 8.41 42.19
N GLN A 67 -10.94 8.33 41.94
CA GLN A 67 -11.96 8.91 42.81
C GLN A 67 -11.96 8.27 44.21
N ALA A 68 -11.82 6.94 44.29
CA ALA A 68 -11.73 6.22 45.56
C ALA A 68 -10.51 6.63 46.41
N LYS A 69 -9.41 7.11 45.78
CA LYS A 69 -8.25 7.67 46.48
C LYS A 69 -8.50 9.06 47.06
N PHE A 70 -9.37 9.86 46.43
CA PHE A 70 -9.71 11.20 46.90
C PHE A 70 -10.80 11.21 47.97
N SER A 71 -11.76 10.27 47.92
CA SER A 71 -12.90 10.22 48.85
C SER A 71 -12.75 9.25 50.03
N GLY A 72 -11.64 8.48 50.09
CA GLY A 72 -11.43 7.42 51.07
C GLY A 72 -10.53 7.79 52.27
N ASN A 73 -10.78 7.14 53.42
CA ASN A 73 -9.98 7.22 54.65
C ASN A 73 -8.47 6.92 54.35
N PRO A 74 -7.50 7.72 54.83
CA PRO A 74 -6.07 7.64 54.44
C PRO A 74 -5.34 6.31 54.67
N ASN A 75 -5.97 5.33 55.34
CA ASN A 75 -5.40 4.00 55.61
C ASN A 75 -5.83 2.89 54.63
N LYS A 76 -6.63 3.18 53.58
CA LYS A 76 -7.05 2.16 52.61
C LYS A 76 -6.15 2.20 51.37
N LYS A 77 -5.28 1.21 51.19
CA LYS A 77 -4.49 1.03 49.96
C LYS A 77 -5.43 0.73 48.79
N VAL A 78 -5.62 1.69 47.89
CA VAL A 78 -6.36 1.49 46.64
C VAL A 78 -5.41 0.96 45.58
N GLU A 79 -5.74 -0.18 44.97
CA GLU A 79 -4.97 -0.76 43.85
C GLU A 79 -4.86 0.26 42.71
N GLN A 80 -3.65 0.44 42.19
CA GLN A 80 -3.41 1.24 40.99
C GLN A 80 -3.84 0.42 39.78
N VAL A 81 -5.02 0.72 39.23
CA VAL A 81 -5.45 0.20 37.94
C VAL A 81 -4.70 0.95 36.83
N TYR A 82 -4.25 0.24 35.81
CA TYR A 82 -3.50 0.79 34.66
C TYR A 82 -4.19 0.39 33.35
N ILE A 83 -4.12 1.26 32.33
CA ILE A 83 -4.61 0.99 30.98
C ILE A 83 -3.58 0.10 30.28
N PRO A 84 -3.89 -1.15 29.90
CA PRO A 84 -2.89 -2.07 29.34
C PRO A 84 -2.34 -1.53 28.02
N THR A 85 -1.01 -1.41 27.95
CA THR A 85 -0.29 -1.10 26.70
C THR A 85 0.22 -2.41 26.10
N PRO A 86 -0.17 -2.79 24.88
CA PRO A 86 0.35 -4.00 24.24
C PRO A 86 1.86 -3.87 24.01
N ASP A 87 2.57 -4.98 24.21
CA ASP A 87 4.03 -5.02 24.04
C ASP A 87 4.40 -5.11 22.56
N ALA A 88 5.19 -4.14 22.08
CA ALA A 88 5.70 -4.04 20.71
C ALA A 88 7.23 -4.24 20.63
N SER A 89 7.88 -4.74 21.68
CA SER A 89 9.35 -4.79 21.76
C SER A 89 10.01 -5.90 20.92
N LYS A 90 9.23 -6.78 20.28
CA LYS A 90 9.75 -7.93 19.55
C LYS A 90 10.42 -7.48 18.25
N VAL A 91 11.67 -7.89 18.05
CA VAL A 91 12.44 -7.62 16.83
C VAL A 91 12.43 -8.83 15.92
N TRP A 92 12.30 -8.61 14.61
CA TRP A 92 12.41 -9.65 13.59
C TRP A 92 13.88 -9.82 13.13
N PRO A 93 14.56 -10.94 13.46
CA PRO A 93 16.00 -11.12 13.19
C PRO A 93 16.35 -11.13 11.70
N GLU A 94 15.45 -11.63 10.86
CA GLU A 94 15.68 -11.79 9.41
C GLU A 94 15.31 -10.55 8.60
N SER A 95 14.84 -9.48 9.24
CA SER A 95 14.44 -8.23 8.58
C SER A 95 15.50 -7.68 7.62
N ALA A 96 16.78 -7.78 7.97
CA ALA A 96 17.89 -7.30 7.14
C ALA A 96 18.02 -8.01 5.79
N LYS A 97 17.47 -9.24 5.64
CA LYS A 97 17.43 -9.97 4.37
C LYS A 97 16.45 -9.33 3.38
N TYR A 98 15.33 -8.81 3.88
CA TYR A 98 14.23 -8.30 3.07
C TYR A 98 14.37 -6.79 2.80
N TYR A 99 14.83 -6.01 3.78
CA TYR A 99 14.97 -4.56 3.67
C TYR A 99 16.42 -4.15 3.37
N THR A 100 16.84 -4.32 2.11
CA THR A 100 18.24 -4.08 1.69
C THR A 100 18.46 -2.74 0.97
N SER A 101 17.39 -2.11 0.50
CA SER A 101 17.45 -0.87 -0.29
C SER A 101 17.97 0.32 0.51
N LYS A 102 18.81 1.14 -0.13
CA LYS A 102 19.33 2.38 0.45
C LYS A 102 18.51 3.57 -0.05
N PHE A 103 17.84 4.26 0.86
CA PHE A 103 17.18 5.53 0.57
C PHE A 103 18.17 6.68 0.72
N ILE A 104 18.28 7.53 -0.32
CA ILE A 104 19.10 8.74 -0.30
C ILE A 104 18.16 9.91 -0.07
N GLU A 105 18.29 10.57 1.08
CA GLU A 105 17.46 11.71 1.42
C GLU A 105 17.70 12.87 0.44
N PRO A 106 16.65 13.36 -0.25
CA PRO A 106 16.78 14.51 -1.14
C PRO A 106 16.99 15.82 -0.37
N ALA A 107 17.58 16.82 -1.01
CA ALA A 107 17.81 18.13 -0.40
C ALA A 107 16.53 18.95 -0.16
N SER A 108 15.44 18.59 -0.83
CA SER A 108 14.10 19.20 -0.72
C SER A 108 13.09 18.17 -0.22
N TYR A 109 11.90 18.63 0.20
CA TYR A 109 10.83 17.72 0.61
C TYR A 109 10.37 16.79 -0.51
N ILE A 110 9.95 15.59 -0.13
CA ILE A 110 9.47 14.55 -1.03
C ILE A 110 8.13 15.00 -1.61
N LYS A 111 8.02 14.97 -2.94
CA LYS A 111 6.76 15.18 -3.67
C LYS A 111 6.42 13.87 -4.34
N PHE A 112 5.39 13.20 -3.86
CA PHE A 112 5.02 11.86 -4.31
C PHE A 112 3.50 11.72 -4.39
N SER A 113 3.01 11.16 -5.50
CA SER A 113 1.58 10.96 -5.76
C SER A 113 1.29 9.66 -6.49
N ALA A 114 2.28 8.78 -6.61
CA ALA A 114 2.09 7.44 -7.18
C ALA A 114 1.37 6.55 -6.15
N THR A 115 0.57 5.62 -6.66
CA THR A 115 -0.17 4.64 -5.85
C THR A 115 0.73 3.47 -5.46
N VAL A 116 0.26 2.58 -4.59
CA VAL A 116 1.02 1.39 -4.21
C VAL A 116 1.20 0.49 -5.43
N GLU A 117 0.14 0.34 -6.22
CA GLU A 117 0.09 -0.44 -7.47
C GLU A 117 1.15 0.02 -8.47
N ASP A 118 1.42 1.33 -8.54
CA ASP A 118 2.46 1.90 -9.41
C ASP A 118 3.89 1.55 -8.97
N THR A 119 4.09 1.13 -7.70
CA THR A 119 5.42 0.90 -7.10
C THR A 119 5.76 -0.57 -6.84
N VAL A 120 4.77 -1.46 -6.90
CA VAL A 120 4.97 -2.89 -6.59
C VAL A 120 5.42 -3.70 -7.80
N GLY A 121 5.19 -3.22 -9.02
CA GLY A 121 5.48 -3.95 -10.25
C GLY A 121 4.45 -5.07 -10.49
N CYS A 122 4.91 -6.32 -10.62
CA CYS A 122 4.02 -7.46 -10.86
C CYS A 122 3.21 -7.81 -9.60
N PRO A 123 1.86 -7.79 -9.63
CA PRO A 123 1.05 -8.08 -8.45
C PRO A 123 1.02 -9.56 -8.01
N TYR A 124 1.41 -10.48 -8.90
CA TYR A 124 1.51 -11.89 -8.56
C TYR A 124 2.85 -12.14 -7.86
N CYS A 125 2.82 -12.64 -6.63
CA CYS A 125 4.01 -13.00 -5.86
C CYS A 125 4.07 -14.52 -5.67
N LEU A 126 5.22 -15.15 -5.89
CA LEU A 126 5.39 -16.57 -5.61
C LEU A 126 5.12 -16.89 -4.13
N ASP A 127 4.47 -18.03 -3.90
CA ASP A 127 4.42 -18.68 -2.60
C ASP A 127 5.27 -19.96 -2.59
N GLU A 128 5.33 -20.65 -1.45
CA GLU A 128 6.18 -21.84 -1.29
C GLU A 128 5.81 -22.97 -2.27
N VAL A 129 4.52 -23.07 -2.63
CA VAL A 129 4.02 -24.07 -3.58
C VAL A 129 4.50 -23.75 -5.00
N ASP A 130 4.47 -22.48 -5.38
CA ASP A 130 4.97 -22.02 -6.67
C ASP A 130 6.50 -22.11 -6.75
N GLU A 131 7.23 -21.82 -5.67
CA GLU A 131 8.69 -22.00 -5.58
C GLU A 131 9.10 -23.46 -5.81
N GLU A 132 8.41 -24.40 -5.15
CA GLU A 132 8.63 -25.83 -5.38
C GLU A 132 8.35 -26.25 -6.82
N PHE A 133 7.27 -25.73 -7.41
CA PHE A 133 6.91 -25.99 -8.80
C PHE A 133 7.97 -25.44 -9.75
N LEU A 134 8.41 -24.20 -9.56
CA LEU A 134 9.43 -23.55 -10.37
C LEU A 134 10.75 -24.32 -10.32
N ALA A 135 11.14 -24.83 -9.14
CA ALA A 135 12.31 -25.67 -8.97
C ALA A 135 12.19 -27.01 -9.74
N LYS A 136 10.99 -27.62 -9.79
CA LYS A 136 10.72 -28.84 -10.57
C LYS A 136 10.73 -28.54 -12.07
N LEU A 137 10.06 -27.47 -12.50
CA LEU A 137 10.02 -26.99 -13.88
C LEU A 137 11.43 -26.79 -14.42
N ASN A 138 12.27 -26.05 -13.68
CA ASN A 138 13.65 -25.75 -14.08
C ASN A 138 14.57 -26.97 -14.14
N LYS A 139 14.23 -28.09 -13.48
CA LYS A 139 14.95 -29.36 -13.59
C LYS A 139 14.53 -30.18 -14.82
N GLU A 140 13.27 -30.07 -15.21
CA GLU A 140 12.72 -30.80 -16.36
C GLU A 140 13.00 -30.12 -17.71
N LEU A 141 13.34 -28.83 -17.70
CA LEU A 141 13.61 -28.09 -18.93
C LEU A 141 14.84 -28.66 -19.66
N PRO A 142 14.78 -28.84 -20.99
CA PRO A 142 15.91 -29.30 -21.76
C PRO A 142 17.04 -28.26 -21.72
N ASN A 143 18.31 -28.71 -21.71
CA ASN A 143 19.50 -27.85 -21.60
C ASN A 143 19.61 -26.70 -22.62
N LYS A 144 18.82 -26.73 -23.71
CA LYS A 144 18.78 -25.67 -24.73
C LYS A 144 17.86 -24.50 -24.36
N VAL A 145 16.91 -24.71 -23.46
CA VAL A 145 15.95 -23.69 -23.02
C VAL A 145 16.53 -23.01 -21.78
N PRO A 146 16.57 -21.66 -21.73
CA PRO A 146 17.01 -20.95 -20.54
C PRO A 146 16.13 -21.33 -19.33
N LYS A 147 16.67 -21.19 -18.13
CA LYS A 147 15.88 -21.36 -16.90
C LYS A 147 14.85 -20.24 -16.79
N CYS A 148 13.68 -20.56 -16.26
CA CYS A 148 12.66 -19.58 -15.91
C CYS A 148 13.04 -18.93 -14.57
N THR A 149 13.08 -17.60 -14.54
CA THR A 149 13.28 -16.82 -13.32
C THR A 149 11.95 -16.62 -12.58
N GLU A 150 12.04 -16.19 -11.32
CA GLU A 150 10.86 -15.93 -10.48
C GLU A 150 9.97 -14.86 -11.12
N SER A 151 10.53 -13.71 -11.49
CA SER A 151 9.79 -12.62 -12.14
C SER A 151 9.19 -13.01 -13.50
N GLU A 152 9.82 -13.94 -14.24
CA GLU A 152 9.26 -14.45 -15.50
C GLU A 152 8.03 -15.31 -15.26
N PHE A 153 8.05 -16.13 -14.20
CA PHE A 153 6.89 -16.93 -13.79
C PHE A 153 5.75 -16.02 -13.33
N GLU A 154 6.04 -15.07 -12.45
CA GLU A 154 5.07 -14.12 -11.90
C GLU A 154 4.35 -13.35 -13.00
N LEU A 155 5.10 -12.85 -13.99
CA LEU A 155 4.53 -12.13 -15.12
C LEU A 155 3.53 -12.98 -15.93
N VAL A 156 3.87 -14.25 -16.18
CA VAL A 156 3.01 -15.19 -16.91
C VAL A 156 1.77 -15.54 -16.09
N ALA A 157 1.94 -15.86 -14.80
CA ALA A 157 0.85 -16.21 -13.90
C ALA A 157 -0.11 -15.03 -13.68
N TYR A 158 0.43 -13.82 -13.50
CA TYR A 158 -0.34 -12.59 -13.42
C TYR A 158 -1.17 -12.37 -14.68
N ARG A 159 -0.59 -12.56 -15.88
CA ARG A 159 -1.36 -12.39 -17.11
C ARG A 159 -2.52 -13.39 -17.22
N PHE A 160 -2.33 -14.64 -16.80
CA PHE A 160 -3.44 -15.61 -16.75
C PHE A 160 -4.55 -15.17 -15.79
N GLU A 161 -4.16 -14.66 -14.62
CA GLU A 161 -5.06 -14.13 -13.62
C GLU A 161 -5.91 -12.97 -14.17
N THR A 162 -5.26 -11.97 -14.79
CA THR A 162 -5.92 -10.83 -15.43
C THR A 162 -6.91 -11.28 -16.51
N VAL A 163 -6.48 -12.15 -17.43
CA VAL A 163 -7.32 -12.57 -18.56
C VAL A 163 -8.53 -13.37 -18.09
N ILE A 164 -8.40 -14.26 -17.10
CA ILE A 164 -9.55 -14.99 -16.57
C ILE A 164 -10.50 -14.07 -15.82
N ASN A 165 -9.99 -13.13 -15.02
CA ASN A 165 -10.86 -12.20 -14.30
C ASN A 165 -11.65 -11.29 -15.26
N GLU A 166 -11.06 -10.92 -16.40
CA GLU A 166 -11.73 -10.14 -17.46
C GLU A 166 -12.73 -10.96 -18.29
N LYS A 167 -12.34 -12.17 -18.73
CA LYS A 167 -13.13 -12.97 -19.68
C LYS A 167 -14.14 -13.89 -19.02
N GLN A 168 -13.86 -14.34 -17.79
CA GLN A 168 -14.70 -15.27 -17.02
C GLN A 168 -14.91 -14.76 -15.58
N PRO A 169 -15.54 -13.59 -15.37
CA PRO A 169 -15.74 -13.02 -14.02
C PRO A 169 -16.60 -13.91 -13.11
N PHE A 170 -17.49 -14.72 -13.69
CA PHE A 170 -18.38 -15.63 -12.96
C PHE A 170 -17.89 -17.09 -12.94
N ILE A 171 -16.58 -17.32 -13.08
CA ILE A 171 -15.97 -18.66 -13.05
C ILE A 171 -16.26 -19.44 -11.77
N THR A 172 -16.64 -18.76 -10.69
CA THR A 172 -17.05 -19.37 -9.42
C THR A 172 -18.34 -20.19 -9.52
N VAL A 173 -19.17 -19.96 -10.55
CA VAL A 173 -20.42 -20.71 -10.77
C VAL A 173 -20.13 -22.11 -11.31
N ASP A 174 -19.21 -22.23 -12.28
CA ASP A 174 -18.73 -23.51 -12.79
C ASP A 174 -17.23 -23.46 -13.05
N PRO A 175 -16.41 -23.80 -12.04
CA PRO A 175 -14.95 -23.75 -12.16
C PRO A 175 -14.40 -24.71 -13.23
N SER A 176 -15.15 -25.76 -13.60
CA SER A 176 -14.68 -26.78 -14.55
C SER A 176 -14.52 -26.24 -15.98
N GLN A 177 -15.25 -25.16 -16.31
CA GLN A 177 -15.27 -24.54 -17.65
C GLN A 177 -14.22 -23.45 -17.83
N ILE A 178 -13.13 -23.48 -17.06
CA ILE A 178 -12.02 -22.54 -17.25
C ILE A 178 -11.40 -22.69 -18.65
N LEU A 179 -11.22 -21.55 -19.36
CA LEU A 179 -10.67 -21.47 -20.72
C LEU A 179 -9.39 -22.28 -20.86
N LYS A 180 -9.20 -22.98 -21.99
CA LYS A 180 -8.01 -23.80 -22.24
C LYS A 180 -6.78 -22.93 -22.52
N TYR A 181 -5.59 -23.55 -22.46
CA TYR A 181 -4.31 -22.86 -22.71
C TYR A 181 -4.26 -22.11 -24.05
N GLU A 182 -4.70 -22.76 -25.13
CA GLU A 182 -4.64 -22.15 -26.47
C GLU A 182 -5.52 -20.89 -26.56
N GLU A 183 -6.72 -20.94 -25.98
CA GLU A 183 -7.69 -19.84 -25.97
C GLU A 183 -7.19 -18.69 -25.10
N ILE A 184 -6.68 -18.97 -23.91
CA ILE A 184 -6.17 -17.94 -23.00
C ILE A 184 -4.88 -17.32 -23.53
N ARG A 185 -4.01 -18.10 -24.17
CA ARG A 185 -2.76 -17.61 -24.78
C ARG A 185 -3.07 -16.57 -25.85
N ASP A 186 -3.98 -16.89 -26.77
CA ASP A 186 -4.27 -15.99 -27.89
C ASP A 186 -4.87 -14.67 -27.41
N ILE A 187 -5.68 -14.69 -26.34
CA ILE A 187 -6.21 -13.49 -25.69
C ILE A 187 -5.10 -12.74 -24.92
N ALA A 188 -4.26 -13.46 -24.17
CA ALA A 188 -3.21 -12.88 -23.33
C ALA A 188 -2.14 -12.15 -24.14
N LEU A 189 -1.85 -12.61 -25.36
CA LEU A 189 -0.87 -12.00 -26.27
C LEU A 189 -1.37 -10.71 -26.93
N VAL A 190 -2.67 -10.44 -26.92
CA VAL A 190 -3.21 -9.17 -27.42
C VAL A 190 -2.88 -8.08 -26.40
N PRO A 191 -2.14 -7.02 -26.78
CA PRO A 191 -1.89 -5.88 -25.92
C PRO A 191 -3.23 -5.16 -25.67
N ASP A 192 -3.59 -4.94 -24.42
CA ASP A 192 -4.69 -4.05 -24.10
C ASP A 192 -4.20 -2.60 -24.24
N LYS A 193 -4.95 -1.77 -24.95
CA LYS A 193 -4.61 -0.35 -25.18
C LYS A 193 -4.69 0.47 -23.90
N ASN A 194 -5.40 -0.02 -22.89
CA ASN A 194 -5.54 0.61 -21.59
C ASN A 194 -4.55 0.08 -20.54
N ASP A 195 -3.71 -0.90 -20.89
CA ASP A 195 -2.69 -1.46 -20.00
C ASP A 195 -1.47 -0.52 -19.94
N PRO A 196 -1.01 -0.11 -18.73
CA PRO A 196 0.20 0.70 -18.56
C PRO A 196 1.43 0.18 -19.33
N LEU A 197 1.54 -1.14 -19.54
CA LEU A 197 2.63 -1.75 -20.31
C LEU A 197 2.65 -1.34 -21.80
N ASP A 198 1.48 -1.07 -22.40
CA ASP A 198 1.41 -0.60 -23.79
C ASP A 198 1.78 0.90 -23.91
N LEU A 199 1.50 1.67 -22.86
CA LEU A 199 1.94 3.06 -22.75
C LEU A 199 3.47 3.15 -22.69
N GLU A 200 4.11 2.34 -21.85
CA GLU A 200 5.58 2.28 -21.77
C GLU A 200 6.21 1.95 -23.13
N ARG A 201 5.65 0.96 -23.84
CA ARG A 201 6.11 0.58 -25.18
C ARG A 201 5.95 1.71 -26.20
N THR A 202 4.83 2.43 -26.13
CA THR A 202 4.56 3.57 -26.99
C THR A 202 5.53 4.71 -26.72
N LEU A 203 5.77 5.03 -25.44
CA LEU A 203 6.72 6.05 -25.00
C LEU A 203 8.16 5.66 -25.37
N ALA A 204 8.56 4.40 -25.17
CA ALA A 204 9.85 3.87 -25.58
C ALA A 204 10.10 4.11 -27.08
N LYS A 205 9.10 3.81 -27.92
CA LYS A 205 9.17 4.04 -29.36
C LYS A 205 9.24 5.52 -29.73
N GLN A 206 8.47 6.38 -29.06
CA GLN A 206 8.47 7.83 -29.29
C GLN A 206 9.81 8.48 -28.90
N LEU A 207 10.40 8.03 -27.80
CA LEU A 207 11.68 8.52 -27.29
C LEU A 207 12.88 7.87 -27.99
N GLY A 208 12.67 6.81 -28.77
CA GLY A 208 13.75 6.06 -29.42
C GLY A 208 14.61 5.27 -28.44
N ILE A 209 14.06 4.91 -27.27
CA ILE A 209 14.74 4.17 -26.21
C ILE A 209 14.26 2.72 -26.26
N SER A 210 15.19 1.76 -26.22
CA SER A 210 14.85 0.33 -26.26
C SER A 210 14.36 -0.24 -24.93
N ASN A 211 14.73 0.39 -23.82
CA ASN A 211 14.43 -0.04 -22.46
C ASN A 211 13.96 1.15 -21.63
N PHE A 212 12.65 1.41 -21.67
CA PHE A 212 12.04 2.50 -20.91
C PHE A 212 11.96 2.10 -19.44
N LYS A 213 12.56 2.90 -18.57
CA LYS A 213 12.55 2.69 -17.11
C LYS A 213 12.32 3.99 -16.38
N THR A 214 11.56 3.90 -15.31
CA THR A 214 11.20 4.97 -14.40
C THR A 214 11.90 4.77 -13.04
N LEU A 215 11.67 5.71 -12.12
CA LEU A 215 12.11 5.57 -10.72
C LEU A 215 11.27 4.55 -9.93
N LEU A 216 10.11 4.16 -10.46
CA LEU A 216 9.18 3.23 -9.81
C LEU A 216 9.54 1.78 -10.12
N ASP A 217 10.33 1.54 -11.17
CA ASP A 217 10.70 0.20 -11.58
C ASP A 217 11.76 -0.41 -10.67
N ALA A 218 11.41 -1.55 -10.09
CA ALA A 218 12.35 -2.34 -9.30
C ALA A 218 13.47 -2.91 -10.19
N LYS A 219 14.67 -3.02 -9.62
CA LYS A 219 15.75 -3.78 -10.25
C LYS A 219 15.42 -5.28 -10.14
N PRO A 220 15.56 -6.06 -11.23
CA PRO A 220 15.32 -7.50 -11.16
C PRO A 220 16.18 -8.14 -10.08
N SER A 221 15.58 -8.99 -9.24
CA SER A 221 16.29 -9.75 -8.19
C SER A 221 17.44 -10.58 -8.76
N ASP A 222 17.20 -11.22 -9.90
CA ASP A 222 18.17 -12.07 -10.61
C ASP A 222 19.15 -11.29 -11.52
N GLY A 223 19.04 -9.96 -11.57
CA GLY A 223 19.86 -9.11 -12.44
C GLY A 223 19.62 -9.29 -13.94
N ARG A 224 18.62 -10.10 -14.33
CA ARG A 224 18.21 -10.32 -15.71
C ARG A 224 16.85 -9.69 -15.96
N GLU A 225 16.71 -9.01 -17.07
CA GLU A 225 15.42 -8.47 -17.48
C GLU A 225 14.50 -9.60 -17.95
N PRO A 226 13.21 -9.58 -17.58
CA PRO A 226 12.24 -10.54 -18.08
C PRO A 226 12.21 -10.56 -19.60
N LYS A 227 12.14 -11.76 -20.19
CA LYS A 227 11.93 -11.89 -21.64
C LYS A 227 10.56 -11.33 -22.05
N PRO A 228 10.38 -10.94 -23.33
CA PRO A 228 9.08 -10.54 -23.83
C PRO A 228 8.03 -11.61 -23.56
N LEU A 229 6.82 -11.17 -23.19
CA LEU A 229 5.71 -12.05 -22.82
C LEU A 229 5.47 -13.17 -23.86
N LYS A 230 5.51 -12.84 -25.15
CA LYS A 230 5.36 -13.80 -26.24
C LYS A 230 6.33 -14.99 -26.14
N ASP A 231 7.59 -14.72 -25.83
CA ASP A 231 8.62 -15.75 -25.73
C ASP A 231 8.41 -16.59 -24.45
N LEU A 232 7.96 -15.97 -23.36
CA LEU A 232 7.62 -16.67 -22.12
C LEU A 232 6.47 -17.66 -22.31
N PHE A 233 5.42 -17.25 -23.02
CA PHE A 233 4.31 -18.15 -23.36
C PHE A 233 4.77 -19.32 -24.22
N GLN A 234 5.65 -19.07 -25.20
CA GLN A 234 6.17 -20.14 -26.06
C GLN A 234 7.04 -21.14 -25.29
N LEU A 235 7.86 -20.68 -24.34
CA LEU A 235 8.82 -21.51 -23.62
C LEU A 235 8.21 -22.24 -22.42
N TYR A 236 7.41 -21.53 -21.61
CA TYR A 236 6.97 -22.00 -20.29
C TYR A 236 5.45 -21.99 -20.13
N GLY A 237 4.73 -21.24 -20.97
CA GLY A 237 3.31 -20.90 -20.77
C GLY A 237 2.41 -22.10 -20.51
N ALA A 238 2.55 -23.19 -21.27
CA ALA A 238 1.69 -24.38 -21.12
C ALA A 238 1.85 -25.03 -19.73
N LYS A 239 3.10 -25.23 -19.28
CA LYS A 239 3.39 -25.85 -17.97
C LYS A 239 2.96 -24.95 -16.82
N ILE A 240 3.22 -23.65 -16.93
CA ILE A 240 2.80 -22.67 -15.90
C ILE A 240 1.28 -22.59 -15.83
N TYR A 241 0.60 -22.60 -16.99
CA TYR A 241 -0.85 -22.58 -17.06
C TYR A 241 -1.47 -23.80 -16.38
N ASP A 242 -0.95 -25.02 -16.60
CA ASP A 242 -1.49 -26.23 -15.97
C ASP A 242 -1.40 -26.15 -14.44
N HIS A 243 -0.28 -25.65 -13.92
CA HIS A 243 -0.07 -25.42 -12.50
C HIS A 243 -1.03 -24.35 -11.95
N TRP A 244 -1.04 -23.16 -12.55
CA TRP A 244 -1.91 -22.05 -12.15
C TRP A 244 -3.40 -22.45 -12.22
N LYS A 245 -3.83 -23.14 -13.28
CA LYS A 245 -5.19 -23.65 -13.46
C LYS A 245 -5.57 -24.58 -12.31
N LYS A 246 -4.70 -25.52 -11.96
CA LYS A 246 -4.94 -26.44 -10.84
C LYS A 246 -5.20 -25.68 -9.55
N ARG A 247 -4.37 -24.67 -9.24
CA ARG A 247 -4.55 -23.83 -8.06
C ARG A 247 -5.87 -23.06 -8.07
N ARG A 248 -6.26 -22.55 -9.24
CA ARG A 248 -7.54 -21.84 -9.42
C ARG A 248 -8.75 -22.76 -9.22
N LEU A 249 -8.64 -24.01 -9.67
CA LEU A 249 -9.67 -25.04 -9.47
C LEU A 249 -9.75 -25.48 -8.00
N GLU A 250 -8.62 -25.67 -7.31
CA GLU A 250 -8.58 -25.99 -5.87
C GLU A 250 -9.29 -24.94 -5.00
N ARG A 251 -9.37 -23.70 -5.50
CA ARG A 251 -10.06 -22.58 -4.86
C ARG A 251 -11.45 -22.30 -5.43
N ASN A 252 -12.02 -23.25 -6.17
CA ASN A 252 -13.36 -23.16 -6.78
C ASN A 252 -13.54 -21.89 -7.62
N GLY A 253 -12.55 -21.55 -8.44
CA GLY A 253 -12.59 -20.39 -9.34
C GLY A 253 -12.26 -19.04 -8.67
N LYS A 254 -12.02 -18.99 -7.36
CA LYS A 254 -11.62 -17.77 -6.65
C LYS A 254 -10.14 -17.42 -6.87
N PRO A 255 -9.74 -16.13 -6.75
CA PRO A 255 -8.35 -15.68 -6.77
C PRO A 255 -7.40 -16.58 -5.99
N VAL A 256 -6.22 -16.87 -6.54
CA VAL A 256 -5.19 -17.73 -5.90
C VAL A 256 -4.77 -17.15 -4.56
N PHE A 257 -4.56 -15.84 -4.51
CA PHE A 257 -4.24 -15.12 -3.29
C PHE A 257 -5.49 -14.81 -2.46
N PRO A 258 -5.36 -14.69 -1.13
CA PRO A 258 -6.41 -14.15 -0.28
C PRO A 258 -6.82 -12.75 -0.74
N ALA A 259 -8.13 -12.51 -0.80
CA ALA A 259 -8.69 -11.20 -1.11
C ALA A 259 -9.49 -10.68 0.09
N LEU A 260 -9.50 -9.37 0.26
CA LEU A 260 -10.37 -8.72 1.24
C LEU A 260 -11.84 -8.97 0.87
N ARG A 261 -12.68 -9.14 1.89
CA ARG A 261 -14.12 -9.30 1.73
C ARG A 261 -14.77 -7.92 1.69
N TYR A 262 -15.37 -7.62 0.55
CA TYR A 262 -16.17 -6.43 0.37
C TYR A 262 -17.65 -6.76 0.50
N GLU A 263 -18.42 -5.77 0.93
CA GLU A 263 -19.88 -5.86 0.93
C GLU A 263 -20.39 -6.05 -0.50
N ASP A 264 -21.27 -7.04 -0.68
CA ASP A 264 -21.99 -7.22 -1.94
C ASP A 264 -23.26 -6.35 -1.88
N PRO A 265 -23.40 -5.29 -2.72
CA PRO A 265 -24.57 -4.42 -2.72
C PRO A 265 -25.89 -5.15 -2.98
N SER A 266 -25.84 -6.38 -3.51
CA SER A 266 -27.00 -7.21 -3.76
C SER A 266 -27.45 -8.05 -2.55
N GLN A 267 -26.63 -8.16 -1.50
CA GLN A 267 -26.91 -8.97 -0.31
C GLN A 267 -27.13 -8.09 0.93
N LYS A 268 -28.34 -8.15 1.50
CA LYS A 268 -28.78 -7.29 2.61
C LYS A 268 -28.39 -7.75 4.01
N ASP A 269 -27.83 -8.96 4.15
CA ASP A 269 -27.65 -9.61 5.47
C ASP A 269 -26.18 -9.65 5.94
N ASN A 270 -25.40 -8.67 5.52
CA ASN A 270 -23.95 -8.64 5.73
C ASN A 270 -23.52 -7.87 7.00
N ASP A 271 -24.41 -7.14 7.67
CA ASP A 271 -24.06 -6.25 8.79
C ASP A 271 -23.41 -6.93 10.02
N ASN A 272 -23.47 -8.26 10.12
CA ASN A 272 -22.95 -9.03 11.27
C ASN A 272 -21.61 -9.75 11.00
N ASP A 273 -21.04 -9.70 9.79
CA ASP A 273 -19.74 -10.34 9.52
C ASP A 273 -18.58 -9.41 9.90
N PRO A 274 -17.79 -9.73 10.94
CA PRO A 274 -16.69 -8.88 11.41
C PRO A 274 -15.52 -8.78 10.41
N MET A 275 -15.51 -9.60 9.36
CA MET A 275 -14.46 -9.60 8.33
C MET A 275 -14.82 -8.75 7.10
N LEU A 276 -16.03 -8.15 7.07
CA LEU A 276 -16.42 -7.25 6.00
C LEU A 276 -15.81 -5.87 6.19
N ILE A 277 -15.24 -5.36 5.10
CA ILE A 277 -14.71 -4.01 5.05
C ILE A 277 -15.66 -3.15 4.23
N ILE A 278 -16.25 -2.14 4.89
CA ILE A 278 -17.09 -1.14 4.24
C ILE A 278 -16.19 -0.03 3.70
N TRP A 279 -16.24 0.20 2.39
CA TRP A 279 -15.49 1.28 1.75
C TRP A 279 -16.24 2.61 1.94
N PHE A 280 -15.85 3.40 2.95
CA PHE A 280 -16.30 4.79 3.02
C PHE A 280 -15.53 5.61 1.98
N SER A 281 -16.12 5.75 0.78
CA SER A 281 -15.68 6.77 -0.17
C SER A 281 -15.98 8.14 0.44
N CYS A 282 -14.96 8.77 1.03
CA CYS A 282 -15.03 10.17 1.43
C CYS A 282 -15.02 11.02 0.17
N VAL A 283 -16.19 11.14 -0.47
CA VAL A 283 -16.41 12.15 -1.51
C VAL A 283 -16.45 13.49 -0.77
N LEU A 284 -15.33 14.22 -0.81
CA LEU A 284 -15.31 15.66 -0.56
C LEU A 284 -16.29 16.29 -1.56
N LYS A 285 -17.54 16.46 -1.15
CA LYS A 285 -18.47 17.37 -1.83
C LYS A 285 -17.96 18.77 -1.55
N GLU A 286 -17.21 19.33 -2.50
CA GLU A 286 -17.03 20.76 -2.60
C GLU A 286 -18.43 21.40 -2.74
N ASN A 287 -18.83 22.20 -1.75
CA ASN A 287 -19.97 23.12 -1.82
C ASN A 287 -19.48 24.49 -2.28
#